data_AF-A0AAN1X8K1-F1
#
_entry.id   AF-A0AAN1X8K1-F1
#
_cell.length_a   1.000
_cell.length_b   1.000
_cell.length_c   1.000
_cell.angle_alpha   90.00
_cell.angle_beta   90.00
_cell.angle_gamma   90.00
#
_symmetry.space_group_name_H-M   'P 1'
#
loop_
_entity.id
_entity.type
_entity.pdbx_description
1 polymer ?
#
loop_
_entity_poly.entity_id
_entity_poly.type
_entity_poly.pdbx_seq_one_letter_code
_entity_poly.pdbx_strand_id
1 'polypeptide(L)'
;MWNNPAIENRVGRIMIDREGYRPNVGIILTNAKNQVFWGKRIRQDAWQFPQGGIQHGETPEQAMYRELHEEVGLQTCHVQILGRTRDWMRYEVPQTWVKRESRGNYKGQKQIWFLLRLVGRDCDVSLRASGHPEFDAWRWTDYWVELDDVIEFKREVYRLALNELVRYLPPLKGGGRREPVRQMPGSNTEGSKPSIQRG
;
A
#
# COMPACT_ATOMS: atom_id res chain seq x y z
N MET A 1 41.67 -24.08 11.49
CA MET A 1 41.16 -23.36 12.68
C MET A 1 41.42 -21.89 12.37
N TRP A 2 40.43 -21.08 11.97
CA TRP A 2 39.36 -20.58 12.82
C TRP A 2 38.04 -20.50 12.05
N ASN A 3 37.12 -21.40 12.39
CA ASN A 3 35.68 -21.14 12.28
C ASN A 3 35.39 -20.07 13.34
N ASN A 4 35.12 -18.84 12.94
CA ASN A 4 34.62 -17.82 13.85
C ASN A 4 33.11 -17.65 13.62
N PRO A 5 32.24 -18.25 14.47
CA PRO A 5 30.78 -18.13 14.34
C PRO A 5 30.24 -16.71 14.63
N ALA A 6 31.10 -15.74 14.94
CA ALA A 6 30.70 -14.37 15.24
C ALA A 6 30.45 -13.48 14.01
N ILE A 7 30.85 -13.90 12.79
CA ILE A 7 30.60 -13.12 11.56
C ILE A 7 29.26 -13.46 10.90
N GLU A 8 28.56 -14.50 11.37
CA GLU A 8 27.23 -14.89 10.87
C GLU A 8 26.08 -13.98 11.37
N ASN A 9 26.39 -12.93 12.15
CA ASN A 9 25.41 -12.08 12.84
C ASN A 9 25.27 -10.66 12.26
N ARG A 10 25.10 -10.50 10.93
CA ARG A 10 24.68 -9.20 10.38
C ARG A 10 23.80 -9.20 9.12
N VAL A 11 23.34 -10.37 8.67
CA VAL A 11 22.29 -10.47 7.65
C VAL A 11 21.26 -11.43 8.21
N GLY A 12 20.07 -10.92 8.52
CA GLY A 12 18.99 -11.70 9.13
C GLY A 12 18.82 -13.03 8.41
N ARG A 13 19.06 -14.13 9.13
CA ARG A 13 18.93 -15.50 8.65
C ARG A 13 17.61 -15.61 7.90
N ILE A 14 17.67 -15.95 6.60
CA ILE A 14 16.49 -16.00 5.73
C ILE A 14 15.57 -17.10 6.26
N MET A 15 14.58 -16.71 7.07
CA MET A 15 13.59 -17.62 7.64
C MET A 15 12.62 -18.01 6.53
N ILE A 16 12.82 -19.18 5.95
CA ILE A 16 11.88 -19.82 5.03
C ILE A 16 11.07 -20.80 5.87
N ASP A 17 9.74 -20.77 5.73
CA ASP A 17 8.90 -21.75 6.41
C ASP A 17 9.02 -23.15 5.79
N ARG A 18 8.38 -24.14 6.41
CA ARG A 18 8.41 -25.53 5.93
C ARG A 18 7.80 -25.71 4.53
N GLU A 19 6.97 -24.78 4.07
CA GLU A 19 6.32 -24.82 2.76
C GLU A 19 7.18 -24.17 1.67
N GLY A 20 8.24 -23.44 2.05
CA GLY A 20 9.14 -22.75 1.14
C GLY A 20 8.88 -21.25 1.00
N TYR A 21 8.03 -20.66 1.85
CA TYR A 21 7.68 -19.25 1.79
C TYR A 21 8.40 -18.42 2.85
N ARG A 22 8.95 -17.28 2.43
CA ARG A 22 9.53 -16.30 3.35
C ARG A 22 8.43 -15.38 3.91
N PRO A 23 8.31 -15.22 5.23
CA PRO A 23 7.39 -14.26 5.85
C PRO A 23 7.80 -12.81 5.55
N ASN A 24 6.83 -11.99 5.19
CA ASN A 24 7.04 -10.63 4.75
C ASN A 24 5.83 -9.76 5.12
N VAL A 25 6.00 -8.44 5.12
CA VAL A 25 4.94 -7.45 5.29
C VAL A 25 4.92 -6.50 4.10
N GLY A 26 3.73 -6.14 3.65
CA GLY A 26 3.51 -5.11 2.63
C GLY A 26 2.80 -3.90 3.23
N ILE A 27 3.08 -2.71 2.71
CA ILE A 27 2.57 -1.45 3.27
C ILE A 27 1.84 -0.66 2.18
N ILE A 28 0.55 -0.43 2.39
CA ILE A 28 -0.24 0.54 1.62
C ILE A 28 -0.31 1.81 2.44
N LEU A 29 0.58 2.76 2.16
CA LEU A 29 0.58 4.06 2.83
C LEU A 29 -0.33 5.03 2.07
N THR A 30 -1.30 5.64 2.76
CA THR A 30 -2.26 6.59 2.18
C THR A 30 -2.09 8.01 2.71
N ASN A 31 -2.25 9.02 1.87
CA ASN A 31 -2.33 10.42 2.29
C ASN A 31 -3.76 10.83 2.65
N ALA A 32 -3.98 12.09 3.08
CA ALA A 32 -5.31 12.61 3.42
C ALA A 32 -6.35 12.55 2.29
N LYS A 33 -5.91 12.45 1.02
CA LYS A 33 -6.75 12.34 -0.18
C LYS A 33 -7.04 10.89 -0.59
N ASN A 34 -6.70 9.91 0.26
CA ASN A 34 -6.77 8.46 -0.04
C ASN A 34 -5.93 8.04 -1.26
N GLN A 35 -4.94 8.84 -1.65
CA GLN A 35 -3.94 8.43 -2.62
C GLN A 35 -2.90 7.56 -1.92
N VAL A 36 -2.32 6.60 -2.64
CA VAL A 36 -1.33 5.67 -2.11
C VAL A 36 0.08 6.06 -2.53
N PHE A 37 1.03 5.78 -1.65
CA PHE A 37 2.45 5.90 -1.95
C PHE A 37 2.84 4.86 -2.99
N TRP A 38 3.56 5.30 -4.01
CA TRP A 38 4.07 4.45 -5.08
C TRP A 38 5.55 4.71 -5.28
N GLY A 39 6.39 3.70 -5.02
CA GLY A 39 7.84 3.82 -5.09
C GLY A 39 8.39 3.23 -6.38
N LYS A 40 9.28 3.98 -7.06
CA LYS A 40 10.04 3.49 -8.21
C LYS A 40 11.29 2.77 -7.72
N ARG A 41 11.45 1.52 -8.12
CA ARG A 41 12.59 0.69 -7.70
C ARG A 41 13.89 1.22 -8.28
N ILE A 42 14.95 1.20 -7.48
CA ILE A 42 16.29 1.58 -7.96
C ILE A 42 16.70 0.71 -9.14
N ARG A 43 17.19 1.36 -10.22
CA ARG A 43 17.70 0.72 -11.44
C ARG A 43 16.69 -0.15 -12.19
N GLN A 44 15.39 0.01 -11.92
CA GLN A 44 14.33 -0.68 -12.64
C GLN A 44 13.21 0.31 -12.98
N ASP A 45 12.56 0.13 -14.12
CA ASP A 45 11.36 0.89 -14.46
C ASP A 45 10.11 0.16 -13.98
N ALA A 46 10.14 -0.23 -12.70
CA ALA A 46 9.06 -0.95 -12.04
C ALA A 46 8.68 -0.21 -10.77
N TRP A 47 7.38 -0.14 -10.52
CA TRP A 47 6.84 0.52 -9.34
C TRP A 47 6.22 -0.49 -8.39
N GLN A 48 6.30 -0.22 -7.10
CA GLN A 48 5.74 -1.11 -6.08
C GLN A 48 5.41 -0.38 -4.78
N PHE A 49 4.65 -1.07 -3.92
CA PHE A 49 4.50 -0.70 -2.52
C PHE A 49 5.75 -1.08 -1.70
N PRO A 50 6.02 -0.38 -0.58
CA PRO A 50 7.02 -0.78 0.40
C PRO A 50 6.74 -2.18 0.95
N GLN A 51 7.78 -3.00 1.10
CA GLN A 51 7.64 -4.36 1.61
C GLN A 51 8.95 -4.96 2.08
N GLY A 52 8.91 -5.73 3.17
CA GLY A 52 10.10 -6.42 3.62
C GLY A 52 9.88 -7.53 4.62
N GLY A 53 10.97 -8.20 4.97
CA GLY A 53 10.90 -9.51 5.62
C GLY A 53 10.62 -9.42 7.09
N ILE A 54 9.86 -10.35 7.64
CA ILE A 54 9.72 -10.46 9.10
C ILE A 54 10.93 -11.24 9.64
N GLN A 55 11.66 -10.66 10.58
CA GLN A 55 12.82 -11.27 11.21
C GLN A 55 12.42 -12.27 12.31
N HIS A 56 13.37 -13.08 12.75
CA HIS A 56 13.12 -14.03 13.83
C HIS A 56 12.76 -13.31 15.13
N GLY A 57 11.63 -13.69 15.75
CA GLY A 57 11.11 -13.07 16.97
C GLY A 57 10.39 -11.74 16.76
N GLU A 58 10.31 -11.25 15.52
CA GLU A 58 9.64 -10.00 15.17
C GLU A 58 8.14 -10.24 14.90
N THR A 59 7.26 -9.39 15.44
CA THR A 59 5.85 -9.40 15.08
C THR A 59 5.64 -8.75 13.70
N PRO A 60 4.55 -9.06 12.97
CA PRO A 60 4.27 -8.38 11.70
C PRO A 60 4.20 -6.85 11.84
N GLU A 61 3.71 -6.33 12.96
CA GLU A 61 3.63 -4.88 13.19
C GLU A 61 5.02 -4.26 13.41
N GLN A 62 5.90 -4.92 14.18
CA GLN A 62 7.29 -4.49 14.37
C GLN A 62 8.04 -4.47 13.03
N ALA A 63 7.89 -5.55 12.24
CA ALA A 63 8.47 -5.63 10.89
C ALA A 63 7.95 -4.48 10.02
N MET A 64 6.64 -4.21 10.04
CA MET A 64 6.05 -3.14 9.26
C MET A 64 6.68 -1.78 9.59
N TYR A 65 6.82 -1.43 10.88
CA TYR A 65 7.43 -0.15 11.26
C TYR A 65 8.91 -0.07 10.91
N ARG A 66 9.66 -1.17 11.04
CA ARG A 66 11.07 -1.22 10.63
C ARG A 66 11.21 -1.00 9.13
N GLU A 67 10.45 -1.74 8.31
CA GLU A 67 10.47 -1.60 6.85
C GLU A 67 9.98 -0.22 6.39
N LEU A 68 8.96 0.34 7.06
CA LEU A 68 8.48 1.71 6.82
C LEU A 68 9.61 2.73 7.03
N HIS A 69 10.39 2.57 8.10
CA HIS A 69 11.53 3.44 8.38
C HIS A 69 12.68 3.20 7.39
N GLU A 70 13.03 1.94 7.11
CA GLU A 70 14.15 1.59 6.24
C GLU A 70 13.93 2.02 4.78
N GLU A 71 12.70 1.89 4.27
CA GLU A 71 12.39 2.16 2.86
C GLU A 71 11.82 3.57 2.61
N VAL A 72 11.11 4.14 3.59
CA VAL A 72 10.36 5.40 3.44
C VAL A 72 10.79 6.47 4.44
N GLY A 73 11.62 6.14 5.44
CA GLY A 73 12.13 7.08 6.43
C GLY A 73 11.09 7.52 7.48
N LEU A 74 9.87 7.00 7.42
CA LEU A 74 8.80 7.41 8.32
C LEU A 74 8.88 6.68 9.66
N GLN A 75 8.64 7.42 10.73
CA GLN A 75 8.58 6.90 12.10
C GLN A 75 7.13 6.59 12.49
N THR A 76 6.95 5.87 13.60
CA THR A 76 5.63 5.52 14.16
C THR A 76 4.74 6.74 14.37
N CYS A 77 5.30 7.89 14.76
CA CYS A 77 4.56 9.13 14.97
C CYS A 77 4.06 9.80 13.67
N HIS A 78 4.61 9.44 12.51
CA HIS A 78 4.20 10.00 11.22
C HIS A 78 3.02 9.26 10.61
N VAL A 79 2.63 8.09 11.14
CA VAL A 79 1.60 7.23 10.56
C VAL A 79 0.59 6.72 11.57
N GLN A 80 -0.57 6.31 11.07
CA GLN A 80 -1.59 5.61 11.84
C GLN A 80 -2.00 4.33 11.09
N ILE A 81 -2.07 3.20 11.78
CA ILE A 81 -2.62 1.96 11.22
C ILE A 81 -4.14 2.11 11.08
N LEU A 82 -4.65 1.94 9.86
CA LEU A 82 -6.09 1.88 9.59
C LEU A 82 -6.62 0.45 9.59
N GLY A 83 -5.80 -0.52 9.19
CA GLY A 83 -6.17 -1.92 9.16
C GLY A 83 -5.04 -2.80 8.64
N ARG A 84 -5.27 -4.12 8.66
CA ARG A 84 -4.40 -5.12 8.07
C ARG A 84 -5.20 -6.26 7.46
N THR A 85 -4.59 -7.03 6.57
CA THR A 85 -5.19 -8.26 6.06
C THR A 85 -5.32 -9.29 7.18
N ARG A 86 -6.39 -10.08 7.13
CA ARG A 86 -6.67 -11.12 8.13
C ARG A 86 -5.70 -12.29 8.00
N ASP A 87 -5.54 -12.76 6.76
CA ASP A 87 -4.77 -13.93 6.40
C ASP A 87 -3.53 -13.58 5.60
N TRP A 88 -2.62 -14.56 5.50
CA TRP A 88 -1.42 -14.47 4.70
C TRP A 88 -1.73 -14.59 3.22
N MET A 89 -1.26 -13.64 2.42
CA MET A 89 -1.32 -13.67 0.96
C MET A 89 -0.02 -14.24 0.40
N ARG A 90 -0.09 -15.15 -0.56
CA ARG A 90 1.08 -15.86 -1.08
C ARG A 90 1.28 -15.56 -2.55
N TYR A 91 2.53 -15.43 -2.96
CA TYR A 91 2.90 -15.46 -4.37
C TYR A 91 4.19 -16.26 -4.55
N GLU A 92 4.28 -16.94 -5.69
CA GLU A 92 5.47 -17.68 -6.07
C GLU A 92 6.41 -16.78 -6.87
N VAL A 93 7.71 -16.93 -6.64
CA VAL A 93 8.74 -16.23 -7.39
C VAL A 93 9.25 -17.17 -8.47
N PRO A 94 9.18 -16.79 -9.76
CA PRO A 94 9.68 -17.65 -10.83
C PRO A 94 11.16 -17.99 -10.63
N GLN A 95 11.56 -19.23 -10.93
CA GLN A 95 12.93 -19.75 -10.72
C GLN A 95 14.03 -18.90 -11.40
N THR A 96 13.69 -18.18 -12.47
CA THR A 96 14.58 -17.24 -13.15
C THR A 96 14.97 -16.04 -12.28
N TRP A 97 14.10 -15.64 -11.36
CA TRP A 97 14.29 -14.53 -10.41
C TRP A 97 14.88 -14.99 -9.07
N VAL A 98 14.92 -16.30 -8.81
CA VAL A 98 15.52 -16.86 -7.59
C VAL A 98 17.04 -16.92 -7.73
N LYS A 99 17.76 -16.28 -6.77
CA LYS A 99 19.22 -16.35 -6.68
C LYS A 99 19.67 -17.81 -6.64
N ARG A 100 20.77 -18.14 -7.34
CA ARG A 100 21.28 -19.51 -7.47
C ARG A 100 21.47 -20.22 -6.12
N GLU A 101 21.92 -19.48 -5.12
CA GLU A 101 22.16 -19.95 -3.74
C GLU A 101 20.87 -20.31 -2.98
N SER A 102 19.70 -19.84 -3.44
CA SER A 102 18.41 -20.03 -2.78
C SER A 102 17.49 -21.06 -3.48
N ARG A 103 17.96 -21.67 -4.58
CA ARG A 103 17.14 -22.52 -5.48
C ARG A 103 16.62 -23.85 -4.89
N GLY A 104 17.01 -24.22 -3.68
CA GLY A 104 16.60 -25.50 -3.06
C GLY A 104 15.23 -25.47 -2.36
N ASN A 105 15.01 -24.47 -1.48
CA ASN A 105 13.83 -24.46 -0.60
C ASN A 105 12.95 -23.21 -0.76
N TYR A 106 13.38 -22.21 -1.54
CA TYR A 106 12.63 -20.96 -1.68
C TYR A 106 11.62 -21.04 -2.84
N LYS A 107 10.34 -20.90 -2.52
CA LYS A 107 9.23 -20.84 -3.48
C LYS A 107 8.71 -19.43 -3.71
N GLY A 108 8.68 -18.61 -2.66
CA GLY A 108 8.11 -17.27 -2.76
C GLY A 108 7.96 -16.54 -1.45
N GLN A 109 7.05 -15.56 -1.40
CA GLN A 109 6.76 -14.79 -0.19
C GLN A 109 5.34 -15.10 0.30
N LYS A 110 5.17 -15.03 1.61
CA LYS A 110 3.86 -14.91 2.25
C LYS A 110 3.80 -13.58 2.98
N GLN A 111 2.75 -12.80 2.73
CA GLN A 111 2.63 -11.41 3.16
C GLN A 111 1.40 -11.18 4.02
N ILE A 112 1.57 -10.39 5.08
CA ILE A 112 0.50 -9.63 5.72
C ILE A 112 0.60 -8.18 5.24
N TRP A 113 -0.51 -7.61 4.81
CA TRP A 113 -0.53 -6.23 4.33
C TRP A 113 -1.14 -5.29 5.36
N PHE A 114 -0.53 -4.13 5.53
CA PHE A 114 -1.01 -3.05 6.39
C PHE A 114 -1.47 -1.87 5.56
N LEU A 115 -2.61 -1.29 5.93
CA LEU A 115 -3.07 0.01 5.43
C LEU A 115 -2.72 1.07 6.47
N LEU A 116 -1.91 2.04 6.08
CA LEU A 116 -1.49 3.15 6.92
C LEU A 116 -2.05 4.47 6.41
N ARG A 117 -2.26 5.42 7.30
CA ARG A 117 -2.52 6.83 7.01
C ARG A 117 -1.28 7.64 7.38
N LEU A 118 -0.75 8.42 6.46
CA LEU A 118 0.19 9.47 6.76
C LEU A 118 -0.53 10.57 7.56
N VAL A 119 -0.07 10.81 8.78
CA VAL A 119 -0.51 11.92 9.65
C VAL A 119 0.57 12.99 9.80
N GLY A 120 1.81 12.68 9.40
CA GLY A 120 2.90 13.64 9.21
C GLY A 120 2.78 14.42 7.90
N ARG A 121 3.90 14.97 7.44
CA ARG A 121 4.01 15.76 6.20
C ARG A 121 4.72 14.96 5.12
N ASP A 122 4.43 15.29 3.87
CA ASP A 122 5.09 14.66 2.71
C ASP A 122 6.63 14.84 2.75
N CYS A 123 7.13 15.94 3.34
CA CYS A 123 8.57 16.18 3.52
C CYS A 123 9.24 15.28 4.56
N ASP A 124 8.46 14.54 5.36
CA ASP A 124 9.01 13.57 6.33
C ASP A 124 9.38 12.24 5.63
N VAL A 125 8.95 12.04 4.37
CA VAL A 125 9.34 10.89 3.55
C VAL A 125 10.79 11.04 3.10
N SER A 126 11.61 10.04 3.42
CA SER A 126 13.02 9.99 3.03
C SER A 126 13.42 8.60 2.55
N LEU A 127 13.62 8.45 1.24
CA LEU A 127 14.10 7.21 0.61
C LEU A 127 15.59 6.93 0.90
N ARG A 128 16.26 7.80 1.67
CA ARG A 128 17.70 7.70 2.02
C ARG A 128 17.93 7.42 3.49
N ALA A 129 16.89 7.03 4.22
CA ALA A 129 16.98 6.74 5.65
C ALA A 129 17.84 5.50 5.97
N SER A 130 17.98 4.57 5.01
CA SER A 130 18.83 3.39 5.12
C SER A 130 20.04 3.46 4.16
N GLY A 131 21.09 2.70 4.48
CA GLY A 131 22.27 2.57 3.61
C GLY A 131 22.04 1.74 2.34
N HIS A 132 20.85 1.15 2.17
CA HIS A 132 20.49 0.28 1.03
C HIS A 132 19.09 0.66 0.53
N PRO A 133 18.97 1.78 -0.20
CA PRO A 133 17.66 2.25 -0.65
C PRO A 133 17.03 1.29 -1.67
N GLU A 134 15.75 0.93 -1.47
CA GLU A 134 14.97 0.13 -2.43
C GLU A 134 14.34 1.01 -3.53
N PHE A 135 14.12 2.29 -3.22
CA PHE A 135 13.46 3.26 -4.10
C PHE A 135 14.36 4.47 -4.44
N ASP A 136 14.27 4.97 -5.68
CA ASP A 136 14.96 6.22 -6.09
C ASP A 136 14.00 7.41 -6.28
N ALA A 137 12.71 7.13 -6.52
CA ALA A 137 11.67 8.12 -6.63
C ALA A 137 10.36 7.59 -6.04
N TRP A 138 9.45 8.50 -5.73
CA TRP A 138 8.10 8.14 -5.29
C TRP A 138 7.08 9.17 -5.76
N ARG A 139 5.81 8.78 -5.82
CA ARG A 139 4.68 9.67 -6.07
C ARG A 139 3.44 9.22 -5.30
N TRP A 140 2.51 10.14 -5.09
CA TRP A 140 1.14 9.80 -4.76
C TRP A 140 0.39 9.40 -6.02
N THR A 141 -0.36 8.30 -5.98
CA THR A 141 -1.23 7.83 -7.06
C THR A 141 -2.61 7.47 -6.50
N ASP A 142 -3.62 7.37 -7.34
CA ASP A 142 -4.94 6.92 -6.89
C ASP A 142 -4.88 5.52 -6.26
N TYR A 143 -5.81 5.26 -5.32
CA TYR A 143 -5.82 4.02 -4.55
C TYR A 143 -5.80 2.76 -5.44
N TRP A 144 -6.54 2.81 -6.54
CA TRP A 144 -6.54 1.79 -7.57
C TRP A 144 -5.38 2.04 -8.53
N VAL A 145 -4.21 1.55 -8.15
CA VAL A 145 -2.99 1.65 -8.97
C VAL A 145 -3.10 0.84 -10.25
N GLU A 146 -2.44 1.31 -11.31
CA GLU A 146 -2.28 0.54 -12.54
C GLU A 146 -1.34 -0.64 -12.29
N LEU A 147 -1.90 -1.85 -12.24
CA LEU A 147 -1.14 -3.06 -11.96
C LEU A 147 -0.19 -3.46 -13.11
N ASP A 148 -0.31 -2.83 -14.27
CA ASP A 148 0.57 -3.10 -15.41
C ASP A 148 2.02 -2.67 -15.16
N ASP A 149 2.23 -1.65 -14.32
CA ASP A 149 3.54 -1.20 -13.85
C ASP A 149 4.17 -2.12 -12.78
N VAL A 150 3.40 -3.10 -12.30
CA VAL A 150 3.82 -4.07 -11.29
C VAL A 150 4.30 -5.35 -11.96
N ILE A 151 5.38 -5.90 -11.42
CA ILE A 151 5.90 -7.22 -11.82
C ILE A 151 4.79 -8.27 -11.72
N GLU A 152 4.56 -9.00 -12.82
CA GLU A 152 3.40 -9.86 -13.05
C GLU A 152 3.02 -10.77 -11.87
N PHE A 153 3.98 -11.51 -11.31
CA PHE A 153 3.72 -12.45 -10.22
C PHE A 153 3.26 -11.80 -8.90
N LYS A 154 3.38 -10.48 -8.75
CA LYS A 154 2.89 -9.74 -7.57
C LYS A 154 1.47 -9.18 -7.76
N ARG A 155 0.99 -9.05 -9.00
CA ARG A 155 -0.26 -8.33 -9.35
C ARG A 155 -1.47 -8.85 -8.57
N GLU A 156 -1.58 -10.17 -8.44
CA GLU A 156 -2.72 -10.79 -7.74
C GLU A 156 -2.72 -10.47 -6.23
N VAL A 157 -1.55 -10.51 -5.58
CA VAL A 157 -1.45 -10.16 -4.15
C VAL A 157 -1.78 -8.68 -3.93
N TYR A 158 -1.37 -7.81 -4.84
CA TYR A 158 -1.72 -6.38 -4.78
C TYR A 158 -3.23 -6.18 -4.92
N ARG A 159 -3.85 -6.86 -5.89
CA ARG A 159 -5.29 -6.84 -6.11
C ARG A 159 -6.05 -7.30 -4.86
N LEU A 160 -5.64 -8.41 -4.25
CA LEU A 160 -6.26 -8.94 -3.04
C LEU A 160 -6.10 -8.00 -1.86
N ALA A 161 -4.90 -7.47 -1.62
CA ALA A 161 -4.62 -6.54 -0.54
C ALA A 161 -5.43 -5.24 -0.67
N LEU A 162 -5.45 -4.63 -1.86
CA LEU A 162 -6.21 -3.41 -2.13
C LEU A 162 -7.71 -3.61 -1.92
N ASN A 163 -8.27 -4.73 -2.42
CA ASN A 163 -9.68 -5.06 -2.26
C ASN A 163 -10.05 -5.35 -0.79
N GLU A 164 -9.20 -6.03 -0.03
CA GLU A 164 -9.49 -6.32 1.37
C GLU A 164 -9.39 -5.06 2.26
N LEU A 165 -8.44 -4.18 1.95
CA LEU A 165 -8.11 -3.04 2.81
C LEU A 165 -8.93 -1.78 2.51
N VAL A 166 -9.58 -1.68 1.34
CA VAL A 166 -10.33 -0.47 0.94
C VAL A 166 -11.43 -0.10 1.93
N ARG A 167 -12.04 -1.09 2.60
CA ARG A 167 -13.08 -0.89 3.61
C ARG A 167 -12.64 -0.10 4.85
N TYR A 168 -11.33 0.00 5.08
CA TYR A 168 -10.75 0.77 6.18
C TYR A 168 -10.44 2.22 5.80
N LEU A 169 -10.62 2.61 4.52
CA LEU A 169 -10.44 3.98 4.12
C LEU A 169 -11.56 4.87 4.68
N PRO A 170 -11.20 6.01 5.30
CA PRO A 170 -12.20 7.00 5.65
C PRO A 170 -12.81 7.61 4.39
N PRO A 171 -14.09 8.00 4.42
CA PRO A 171 -14.69 8.78 3.35
C PRO A 171 -13.92 10.11 3.18
N LEU A 172 -13.74 10.55 1.94
CA LEU A 172 -13.10 11.82 1.65
C LEU A 172 -13.94 12.97 2.22
N LYS A 173 -13.37 13.72 3.17
CA LYS A 173 -13.99 14.94 3.70
C LYS A 173 -14.00 15.99 2.59
N GLY A 174 -15.16 16.20 1.94
CA GLY A 174 -15.33 17.17 0.87
C GLY A 174 -16.15 16.70 -0.34
N GLY A 175 -16.52 15.42 -0.40
CA GLY A 175 -17.56 14.97 -1.32
C GLY A 175 -18.93 15.44 -0.83
N GLY A 176 -19.31 16.68 -1.16
CA GLY A 176 -20.66 17.16 -0.93
C GLY A 176 -21.65 16.12 -1.44
N ARG A 177 -22.60 15.71 -0.59
CA ARG A 177 -23.80 15.02 -1.06
C ARG A 177 -24.36 15.91 -2.16
N ARG A 178 -24.30 15.49 -3.42
CA ARG A 178 -25.28 15.99 -4.38
C ARG A 178 -26.59 15.40 -3.88
N GLU A 179 -27.33 16.19 -3.12
CA GLU A 179 -28.75 15.90 -2.95
C GLU A 179 -29.33 15.70 -4.35
N PRO A 180 -30.13 14.64 -4.58
CA PRO A 180 -30.86 14.55 -5.82
C PRO A 180 -31.69 15.83 -5.93
N VAL A 181 -31.48 16.59 -7.00
CA VAL A 181 -32.25 17.79 -7.31
C VAL A 181 -33.71 17.42 -7.20
N ARG A 182 -34.37 17.88 -6.13
CA ARG A 182 -35.82 17.78 -5.98
C ARG A 182 -36.36 18.64 -7.11
N GLN A 183 -36.97 18.02 -8.12
CA GLN A 183 -37.70 18.74 -9.15
C GLN A 183 -38.71 19.65 -8.44
N MET A 184 -38.52 20.95 -8.56
CA MET A 184 -39.52 21.93 -8.18
C MET A 184 -40.77 21.64 -9.00
N PRO A 185 -41.96 21.47 -8.39
CA PRO A 185 -43.19 21.36 -9.16
C PRO A 185 -43.40 22.68 -9.91
N GLY A 186 -43.58 22.57 -11.23
CA GLY A 186 -43.80 23.71 -12.11
C GLY A 186 -44.95 24.57 -11.61
N SER A 187 -44.71 25.88 -11.56
CA SER A 187 -45.71 26.90 -11.37
C SER A 187 -46.73 26.83 -12.52
N ASN A 188 -47.90 26.28 -12.27
CA ASN A 188 -49.08 26.53 -13.10
C ASN A 188 -49.52 27.98 -12.86
N THR A 189 -49.10 28.89 -13.74
CA THR A 189 -49.76 30.19 -13.88
C THR A 189 -51.09 29.98 -14.59
N GLU A 190 -52.17 30.02 -13.81
CA GLU A 190 -53.54 30.15 -14.30
C GLU A 190 -53.69 31.43 -15.12
N GLY A 191 -54.12 31.28 -16.37
CA GLY A 191 -54.49 32.40 -17.23
C GLY A 191 -55.76 33.09 -16.72
N SER A 192 -55.59 34.26 -16.10
CA SER A 192 -56.70 35.19 -15.87
C SER A 192 -57.14 35.82 -17.18
N LYS A 193 -58.41 35.59 -17.55
CA LYS A 193 -59.12 36.32 -18.61
C LYS A 193 -59.27 37.80 -18.23
N PRO A 194 -59.11 38.76 -19.16
CA PRO A 194 -59.53 40.12 -18.91
C PRO A 194 -61.03 40.28 -19.18
N SER A 195 -61.76 40.72 -18.15
CA SER A 195 -63.11 41.28 -18.24
C SER A 195 -63.03 42.69 -18.83
N ILE A 196 -63.62 42.88 -20.02
CA ILE A 196 -63.87 44.20 -20.60
C ILE A 196 -65.31 44.60 -20.27
N GLN A 197 -65.45 45.68 -19.53
CA GLN A 197 -66.65 46.52 -19.50
C GLN A 197 -66.24 47.94 -19.92
N ARG A 198 -66.90 48.47 -20.96
CA ARG A 198 -67.47 49.83 -21.08
C ARG A 198 -67.78 50.12 -22.54
N GLY A 199 -69.02 50.52 -22.81
CA GLY A 199 -69.56 50.92 -24.11
C GLY A 199 -71.00 50.47 -24.26
#